data_AF-A0A1P8KZY9-F1
#
_entry.id   AF-A0A1P8KZY9-F1
#
_cell.length_a   1.000
_cell.length_b   1.000
_cell.length_c   1.000
_cell.angle_alpha   90.00
_cell.angle_beta   90.00
_cell.angle_gamma   90.00
#
_symmetry.space_group_name_H-M   'P 1'
#
loop_
_entity.id
_entity.type
_entity.pdbx_description
1 polymer ?
#
loop_
_entity_poly.entity_id
_entity_poly.type
_entity_poly.pdbx_seq_one_letter_code
_entity_poly.pdbx_strand_id
1 'polypeptide(L)'
;MVFLPDNAVLIQVLPFGELDVIANIDYRDPTTGMNIQYLDYKISANESPLSKDYPIDHPVLTDPGSLHRQGWHAMSSVYLDNQNFTIDVGKLSSTLAQ
;
A
#
# COMPACT_ATOMS: atom_id res chain seq x y z
N MET A 1 11.39 11.12 -9.96
CA MET A 1 10.32 11.79 -10.74
C MET A 1 9.91 10.87 -11.86
N VAL A 2 8.61 10.61 -12.02
CA VAL A 2 8.03 9.71 -13.05
C VAL A 2 7.15 10.55 -13.96
N PHE A 3 7.28 10.37 -15.28
CA PHE A 3 6.42 11.01 -16.28
C PHE A 3 5.60 9.92 -16.98
N LEU A 4 4.29 10.12 -17.04
CA LEU A 4 3.35 9.20 -17.67
C LEU A 4 2.67 9.89 -18.86
N PRO A 5 2.31 9.15 -19.92
CA PRO A 5 1.54 9.72 -21.02
C PRO A 5 0.13 10.09 -20.56
N ASP A 6 -0.51 10.94 -21.34
CA ASP A 6 -1.92 11.27 -21.17
C ASP A 6 -2.80 9.99 -21.20
N ASN A 7 -3.81 9.91 -20.33
CA ASN A 7 -4.67 8.72 -20.13
C ASN A 7 -3.92 7.46 -19.63
N ALA A 8 -2.75 7.61 -19.01
CA ALA A 8 -2.09 6.47 -18.36
C ALA A 8 -2.88 5.95 -17.16
N VAL A 9 -2.64 4.68 -16.81
CA VAL A 9 -3.09 4.07 -15.57
C VAL A 9 -1.89 3.93 -14.62
N LEU A 10 -1.98 4.54 -13.44
CA LEU A 10 -1.05 4.35 -12.34
C LEU A 10 -1.66 3.37 -11.35
N ILE A 11 -0.96 2.27 -11.08
CA ILE A 11 -1.35 1.30 -10.06
C ILE A 11 -0.33 1.34 -8.94
N GLN A 12 -0.79 1.66 -7.74
CA GLN A 12 0.05 1.61 -6.55
C GLN A 12 -0.21 0.29 -5.79
N VAL A 13 0.84 -0.51 -5.61
CA VAL A 13 0.82 -1.61 -4.64
C VAL A 13 0.98 -0.99 -3.25
N LEU A 14 -0.10 -0.92 -2.49
CA LEU A 14 -0.14 -0.28 -1.18
C LEU A 14 0.13 -1.33 -0.10
N PRO A 15 1.23 -1.23 0.67
CA PRO A 15 1.52 -2.18 1.73
C PRO A 15 0.44 -2.20 2.82
N PHE A 16 0.40 -3.28 3.59
CA PHE A 16 -0.42 -3.36 4.79
C PHE A 16 0.03 -2.30 5.82
N GLY A 17 -0.89 -1.79 6.64
CA GLY A 17 -0.54 -0.90 7.77
C GLY A 17 -1.12 0.51 7.71
N GLU A 18 -2.36 0.69 7.22
CA GLU A 18 -3.09 1.97 7.27
C GLU A 18 -2.35 3.15 6.61
N LEU A 19 -1.86 2.93 5.39
CA LEU A 19 -1.02 3.90 4.64
C LEU A 19 -1.82 4.79 3.69
N ASP A 20 -3.15 4.68 3.66
CA ASP A 20 -4.03 5.34 2.69
C ASP A 20 -3.82 6.85 2.58
N VAL A 21 -3.68 7.54 3.72
CA VAL A 21 -3.50 9.00 3.73
C VAL A 21 -2.20 9.40 3.03
N ILE A 22 -1.12 8.68 3.31
CA ILE A 22 0.21 8.94 2.73
C ILE A 22 0.16 8.64 1.22
N ALA A 23 -0.38 7.48 0.85
CA ALA A 23 -0.52 7.08 -0.55
C ALA A 23 -1.38 8.05 -1.37
N ASN A 24 -2.47 8.55 -0.79
CA ASN A 24 -3.34 9.50 -1.47
C ASN A 24 -2.63 10.83 -1.74
N ILE A 25 -2.00 11.41 -0.71
CA ILE A 25 -1.28 12.68 -0.84
C ILE A 25 -0.14 12.59 -1.86
N ASP A 26 0.60 11.47 -1.84
CA ASP A 26 1.80 11.33 -2.66
C ASP A 26 1.51 10.89 -4.11
N TYR A 27 0.45 10.10 -4.35
CA TYR A 27 0.20 9.47 -5.65
C TYR A 27 -1.21 9.66 -6.21
N ARG A 28 -2.28 9.51 -5.41
CA ARG A 28 -3.65 9.62 -5.93
C ARG A 28 -4.07 11.05 -6.25
N ASP A 29 -3.92 11.96 -5.29
CA ASP A 29 -4.42 13.32 -5.42
C ASP A 29 -3.72 14.06 -6.59
N PRO A 30 -2.40 13.89 -6.81
CA PRO A 30 -1.73 14.44 -7.98
C PRO A 30 -2.30 13.97 -9.33
N THR A 31 -2.83 12.74 -9.44
CA THR A 31 -3.30 12.23 -10.74
C THR A 31 -4.60 12.89 -11.22
N THR A 32 -5.40 13.44 -10.31
CA THR A 32 -6.70 14.08 -10.60
C THR A 32 -6.56 15.22 -11.62
N GLY A 33 -5.46 15.98 -11.57
CA GLY A 33 -5.18 17.08 -12.51
C GLY A 33 -4.36 16.68 -13.73
N MET A 34 -3.92 15.43 -13.83
CA MET A 34 -2.96 14.96 -14.83
C MET A 34 -3.59 14.05 -15.90
N ASN A 35 -4.90 13.83 -15.85
CA ASN A 35 -5.61 12.88 -16.72
C ASN A 35 -4.99 11.47 -16.65
N ILE A 36 -4.65 11.04 -15.43
CA ILE A 36 -4.13 9.71 -15.12
C ILE A 36 -5.17 8.99 -14.25
N GLN A 37 -5.57 7.78 -14.65
CA GLN A 37 -6.39 6.91 -13.81
C GLN A 37 -5.53 6.33 -12.69
N TYR A 38 -5.99 6.43 -11.45
CA TYR A 38 -5.31 5.86 -10.29
C TYR A 38 -6.05 4.62 -9.78
N LEU A 39 -5.31 3.55 -9.53
CA LEU A 39 -5.78 2.32 -8.89
C LEU A 39 -4.87 1.99 -7.70
N ASP A 40 -5.44 1.54 -6.59
CA ASP A 40 -4.69 1.01 -5.45
C ASP A 40 -4.91 -0.49 -5.27
N TYR A 41 -3.81 -1.24 -5.26
CA TYR A 41 -3.79 -2.64 -4.90
C TYR A 41 -3.33 -2.79 -3.46
N LYS A 42 -4.29 -2.83 -2.53
CA LYS A 42 -4.01 -2.90 -1.09
C LYS A 42 -3.58 -4.30 -0.67
N ILE A 43 -2.35 -4.48 -0.25
CA ILE A 43 -1.81 -5.74 0.27
C ILE A 43 -2.55 -6.14 1.55
N SER A 44 -3.06 -7.37 1.58
CA SER A 44 -3.57 -7.97 2.82
C SER A 44 -2.44 -8.56 3.66
N ALA A 45 -2.70 -8.79 4.95
CA ALA A 45 -1.70 -9.41 5.84
C ALA A 45 -1.18 -10.76 5.29
N ASN A 46 -2.03 -11.56 4.65
CA ASN A 46 -1.67 -12.87 4.09
C ASN A 46 -0.76 -12.77 2.85
N GLU A 47 -0.80 -11.64 2.15
CA GLU A 47 0.05 -11.35 0.98
C GLU A 47 1.40 -10.74 1.40
N SER A 48 1.55 -10.40 2.68
CA SER A 48 2.73 -9.80 3.28
C SER A 48 3.50 -10.80 4.15
N PRO A 49 4.85 -10.67 4.24
CA PRO A 49 5.64 -11.45 5.19
C PRO A 49 5.22 -11.22 6.66
N LEU A 50 4.58 -10.10 6.96
CA LEU A 50 4.14 -9.74 8.31
C LEU A 50 3.25 -10.82 8.97
N SER A 51 2.44 -11.53 8.18
CA SER A 51 1.62 -12.65 8.69
C SER A 51 2.43 -13.85 9.19
N LYS A 52 3.69 -13.98 8.76
CA LYS A 52 4.63 -15.02 9.19
C LYS A 52 5.57 -14.51 10.28
N ASP A 53 5.97 -13.24 10.19
CA ASP A 53 6.96 -12.65 11.08
C ASP A 53 6.36 -12.26 12.44
N TYR A 54 5.05 -12.02 12.50
CA TYR A 54 4.36 -11.61 13.72
C TYR A 54 3.23 -12.58 14.10
N PRO A 55 3.03 -12.83 15.41
CA PRO A 55 1.84 -13.49 15.92
C PRO A 55 0.54 -12.79 15.47
N ILE A 56 -0.53 -13.55 15.30
CA ILE A 56 -1.81 -13.03 14.78
C ILE A 56 -2.44 -11.94 15.68
N ASP A 57 -2.12 -11.95 16.96
CA ASP A 57 -2.57 -10.98 17.97
C ASP A 57 -1.61 -9.79 18.13
N HIS A 58 -0.46 -9.81 17.45
CA HIS A 58 0.55 -8.76 17.57
C HIS A 58 0.04 -7.41 17.02
N PRO A 59 0.33 -6.27 17.69
CA PRO A 59 -0.15 -4.94 17.27
C PRO A 59 0.20 -4.54 15.84
N VAL A 60 1.29 -5.08 15.28
CA VAL A 60 1.64 -4.89 13.86
C VAL A 60 0.51 -5.30 12.92
N LEU A 61 -0.27 -6.32 13.29
CA LEU A 61 -1.39 -6.83 12.50
C LEU A 61 -2.74 -6.30 13.01
N THR A 62 -2.87 -6.05 14.31
CA THR A 62 -4.16 -5.75 14.97
C THR A 62 -4.40 -4.28 15.30
N ASP A 63 -3.35 -3.48 15.50
CA ASP A 63 -3.42 -2.02 15.72
C ASP A 63 -2.24 -1.32 15.01
N PRO A 64 -2.25 -1.24 13.66
CA PRO A 64 -1.21 -0.53 12.92
C PRO A 64 -1.05 0.93 13.35
N GLY A 65 -2.15 1.57 13.75
CA GLY A 65 -2.14 2.92 14.32
C GLY A 65 -1.21 3.09 15.52
N SER A 66 -0.97 2.03 16.31
CA SER A 66 0.02 2.06 17.39
C SER A 66 1.45 2.29 16.91
N LEU A 67 1.81 1.81 15.72
CA LEU A 67 3.11 2.07 15.12
C LEU A 67 3.17 3.46 14.49
N HIS A 68 2.08 3.94 13.87
CA HIS A 68 1.99 5.32 13.40
C HIS A 68 2.23 6.32 14.54
N ARG A 69 1.69 6.06 15.74
CA ARG A 69 1.92 6.90 16.95
C ARG A 69 3.37 6.90 17.43
N GLN A 70 4.17 5.91 17.04
CA GLN A 70 5.61 5.85 17.35
C GLN A 70 6.47 6.63 16.34
N GLY A 71 5.85 7.17 15.29
CA GLY A 71 6.48 8.03 14.30
C GLY A 71 6.92 7.30 13.03
N TRP A 72 7.30 8.10 12.03
CA TRP A 72 7.59 7.63 10.67
C TRP A 72 8.58 6.47 10.61
N HIS A 73 9.69 6.55 11.36
CA HIS A 73 10.73 5.53 11.28
C HIS A 73 10.26 4.15 11.79
N ALA A 74 9.49 4.11 12.88
CA ALA A 74 8.96 2.87 13.41
C ALA A 74 7.93 2.25 12.46
N MET A 75 7.05 3.08 11.91
CA MET A 75 6.04 2.67 10.93
C MET A 75 6.69 2.19 9.61
N SER A 76 7.62 2.97 9.04
CA SER A 76 8.26 2.66 7.75
C SER A 76 9.08 1.38 7.82
N SER A 77 9.83 1.18 8.91
CA SER A 77 10.66 -0.01 9.09
C SER A 77 9.87 -1.32 9.14
N VAL A 78 8.58 -1.24 9.51
CA VAL A 78 7.69 -2.41 9.57
C VAL A 78 6.85 -2.57 8.30
N TYR A 79 6.25 -1.49 7.79
CA TYR A 79 5.27 -1.57 6.71
C TYR A 79 5.80 -1.23 5.33
N LEU A 80 6.91 -0.50 5.21
CA LEU A 80 7.45 -0.04 3.93
C LEU A 80 8.78 -0.72 3.58
N ASP A 81 9.66 -0.85 4.57
CA ASP A 81 11.00 -1.36 4.38
C ASP A 81 10.99 -2.90 4.25
N ASN A 82 11.88 -3.41 3.38
CA ASN A 82 12.14 -4.84 3.19
C ASN A 82 10.91 -5.72 2.92
N GLN A 83 9.86 -5.15 2.33
CA GLN A 83 8.66 -5.91 1.99
C GLN A 83 8.85 -6.78 0.75
N ASN A 84 8.42 -8.04 0.83
CA ASN A 84 8.37 -8.96 -0.31
C ASN A 84 6.98 -9.60 -0.41
N PHE A 85 6.13 -9.01 -1.23
CA PHE A 85 4.72 -9.39 -1.33
C PHE A 85 4.51 -10.60 -2.23
N THR A 86 3.57 -11.46 -1.86
CA THR A 86 3.00 -12.48 -2.77
C THR A 86 1.66 -11.97 -3.27
N ILE A 87 1.62 -11.53 -4.52
CA ILE A 87 0.45 -10.90 -5.12
C ILE A 87 -0.64 -11.93 -5.43
N ASP A 88 -1.85 -11.73 -4.92
CA ASP A 88 -3.04 -12.45 -5.38
C ASP A 88 -3.46 -11.93 -6.77
N VAL A 89 -3.25 -12.77 -7.78
CA VAL A 89 -3.54 -12.46 -9.19
C VAL A 89 -5.04 -12.28 -9.45
N GLY A 90 -5.91 -13.00 -8.74
CA GLY A 90 -7.36 -12.86 -8.89
C GLY A 90 -7.82 -11.48 -8.43
N LYS A 91 -7.36 -11.06 -7.24
CA LYS A 91 -7.61 -9.73 -6.69
C LYS A 91 -6.99 -8.62 -7.55
N LEU A 92 -5.77 -8.85 -8.07
CA LEU A 92 -5.13 -7.88 -8.96
C LEU A 92 -5.94 -7.70 -10.23
N SER A 93 -6.44 -8.79 -10.80
CA SER A 93 -7.30 -8.74 -11.99
C SER A 93 -8.59 -7.95 -11.73
N SER A 94 -9.21 -8.13 -10.56
CA SER A 94 -10.37 -7.31 -10.17
C SER A 94 -10.04 -5.83 -9.99
N THR A 95 -8.82 -5.52 -9.52
CA THR A 95 -8.36 -4.13 -9.38
C THR A 95 -8.15 -3.47 -10.74
N LEU A 96 -7.59 -4.20 -11.71
CA LEU A 96 -7.36 -3.75 -13.08
C LEU A 96 -8.64 -3.53 -13.90
N ALA A 97 -9.77 -4.12 -13.48
CA ALA A 97 -11.04 -4.04 -14.18
C ALA A 97 -11.92 -2.85 -13.76
N GLN A 98 -11.42 -1.97 -12.88
CA GLN A 98 -12.12 -0.78 -12.37
C GLN A 98 -12.19 0.37 -13.38
#